data_AF-A0A0Q6W262-F1
#
_entry.id   AF-A0A0Q6W262-F1
#
_cell.length_a   1.000
_cell.length_b   1.000
_cell.length_c   1.000
_cell.angle_alpha   90.00
_cell.angle_beta   90.00
_cell.angle_gamma   90.00
#
_symmetry.space_group_name_H-M   'P 1'
#
loop_
_entity.id
_entity.type
_entity.pdbx_description
1 polymer ?
#
loop_
_entity_poly.entity_id
_entity_poly.type
_entity_poly.pdbx_seq_one_letter_code
_entity_poly.pdbx_strand_id
1 'polypeptide(L)'
;MTTPTSDEQFWQLVDAFINLANDKAQTLDRNTIGPAILFAATRFNAYMLAVSTGNQEAFAQQKDAAIQYYKEQHEKMLNDNFGDFEVNFEKYRTK
;
A
#
# COMPACT_ATOMS: atom_id res chain seq x y z
N MET A 1 -13.64 -7.62 26.03
CA MET A 1 -13.10 -7.59 24.65
C MET A 1 -11.90 -6.67 24.68
N THR A 2 -10.71 -7.14 24.32
CA THR A 2 -9.50 -6.32 24.26
C THR A 2 -9.55 -5.46 23.00
N THR A 3 -9.26 -4.16 23.13
CA THR A 3 -9.15 -3.26 21.99
C THR A 3 -7.95 -3.68 21.13
N PRO A 4 -8.08 -3.73 19.80
CA PRO A 4 -6.96 -4.11 18.94
C PRO A 4 -5.78 -3.13 19.08
N THR A 5 -4.56 -3.65 18.99
CA THR A 5 -3.35 -2.81 18.93
C THR A 5 -3.26 -2.06 17.59
N SER A 6 -2.41 -1.02 17.49
CA SER A 6 -2.18 -0.31 16.22
C SER A 6 -1.71 -1.23 15.11
N ASP A 7 -0.90 -2.23 15.45
CA ASP A 7 -0.34 -3.18 14.50
C ASP A 7 -1.43 -4.14 14.01
N GLU A 8 -2.31 -4.61 14.89
CA GLU A 8 -3.45 -5.43 14.52
C GLU A 8 -4.40 -4.68 13.58
N GLN A 9 -4.67 -3.40 13.85
CA GLN A 9 -5.51 -2.56 12.98
C GLN A 9 -4.87 -2.35 11.61
N PHE A 10 -3.55 -2.15 11.57
CA PHE A 10 -2.80 -2.03 10.32
C PHE A 10 -2.94 -3.30 9.48
N TRP A 11 -2.69 -4.48 10.06
CA TRP A 11 -2.78 -5.74 9.32
C TRP A 11 -4.21 -6.06 8.88
N GLN A 12 -5.22 -5.77 9.71
CA GLN A 12 -6.63 -5.92 9.32
C GLN A 12 -6.98 -5.05 8.10
N LEU A 13 -6.43 -3.83 8.01
CA LEU A 13 -6.63 -2.96 6.85
C LEU A 13 -5.91 -3.49 5.61
N VAL A 14 -4.67 -3.97 5.75
CA VAL A 14 -3.92 -4.61 4.66
C VAL A 14 -4.71 -5.80 4.11
N ASP A 15 -5.18 -6.69 4.99
CA ASP A 15 -5.98 -7.85 4.60
C ASP A 15 -7.27 -7.45 3.89
N ALA A 16 -7.95 -6.40 4.35
CA ALA A 16 -9.15 -5.89 3.70
C ALA A 16 -8.89 -5.45 2.26
N PHE A 17 -7.77 -4.75 2.00
CA PHE A 17 -7.41 -4.34 0.63
C PHE A 17 -7.03 -5.54 -0.25
N ILE A 18 -6.29 -6.50 0.28
CA ILE A 18 -5.91 -7.72 -0.44
C ILE A 18 -7.14 -8.58 -0.77
N ASN A 19 -8.07 -8.74 0.19
CA ASN A 19 -9.31 -9.47 -0.05
C ASN A 19 -10.14 -8.83 -1.15
N LEU A 20 -10.27 -7.49 -1.15
CA LEU A 20 -10.94 -6.79 -2.24
C LEU A 20 -10.25 -7.03 -3.60
N ALA A 21 -8.92 -6.98 -3.64
CA ALA A 21 -8.16 -7.27 -4.86
C ALA A 21 -8.39 -8.71 -5.36
N ASN A 22 -8.39 -9.68 -4.44
CA ASN A 22 -8.64 -11.09 -4.73
C ASN A 22 -10.06 -11.33 -5.26
N ASP A 23 -11.07 -10.68 -4.67
CA ASP A 23 -12.45 -10.75 -5.15
C ASP A 23 -12.58 -10.19 -6.57
N LYS A 24 -11.89 -9.09 -6.87
CA LYS A 24 -11.86 -8.54 -8.24
C LYS A 24 -11.10 -9.44 -9.22
N ALA A 25 -10.07 -10.14 -8.76
CA ALA A 25 -9.29 -11.08 -9.58
C ALA A 25 -10.09 -12.32 -10.03
N GLN A 26 -11.30 -12.54 -9.48
CA GLN A 26 -12.22 -13.56 -9.97
C GLN A 26 -12.85 -13.20 -11.33
N THR A 27 -12.90 -11.91 -11.69
CA THR A 27 -13.59 -11.42 -12.90
C THR A 27 -12.75 -10.47 -13.77
N LEU A 28 -11.67 -9.89 -13.23
CA LEU A 28 -10.79 -8.95 -13.94
C LEU A 28 -9.35 -9.50 -14.02
N ASP A 29 -8.62 -9.08 -15.07
CA ASP A 29 -7.20 -9.42 -15.22
C ASP A 29 -6.36 -8.77 -14.10
N ARG A 30 -5.45 -9.55 -13.51
CA ARG A 30 -4.46 -9.10 -12.52
C ARG A 30 -3.56 -7.99 -13.07
N ASN A 31 -3.30 -7.98 -14.39
CA ASN A 31 -2.59 -6.90 -15.07
C ASN A 31 -3.33 -5.55 -15.03
N THR A 32 -4.63 -5.56 -14.73
CA THR A 32 -5.44 -4.35 -14.49
C THR A 32 -5.48 -4.02 -12.99
N ILE A 33 -5.66 -5.03 -12.15
CA ILE A 33 -5.82 -4.87 -10.70
C ILE A 33 -4.54 -4.33 -10.05
N GLY A 34 -3.38 -4.86 -10.40
CA GLY A 34 -2.09 -4.44 -9.84
C GLY A 34 -1.84 -2.93 -10.00
N PRO A 35 -1.85 -2.40 -11.24
CA PRO A 35 -1.73 -0.96 -11.47
C PRO A 35 -2.82 -0.13 -10.80
N ALA A 36 -4.06 -0.64 -10.71
CA ALA A 36 -5.16 0.06 -10.04
C ALA A 36 -4.91 0.22 -8.53
N ILE A 37 -4.40 -0.82 -7.85
CA ILE A 37 -4.03 -0.74 -6.43
C ILE A 37 -2.93 0.29 -6.21
N LEU A 38 -1.88 0.24 -7.04
CA LEU A 38 -0.78 1.20 -6.97
C LEU A 38 -1.30 2.63 -7.11
N PHE A 39 -2.16 2.89 -8.11
CA PHE A 39 -2.72 4.21 -8.33
C PHE A 39 -3.69 4.65 -7.22
N ALA A 40 -4.45 3.73 -6.63
CA ALA A 40 -5.31 4.03 -5.48
C ALA A 40 -4.47 4.49 -4.28
N ALA A 41 -3.36 3.79 -3.99
CA ALA A 41 -2.44 4.16 -2.92
C ALA A 41 -1.84 5.56 -3.15
N THR A 42 -1.38 5.87 -4.37
CA THR A 42 -0.80 7.20 -4.66
C THR A 42 -1.83 8.34 -4.56
N ARG A 43 -3.10 8.10 -4.95
CA ARG A 43 -4.18 9.06 -4.76
C ARG A 43 -4.45 9.33 -3.28
N PHE A 44 -4.46 8.28 -2.46
CA PHE A 44 -4.63 8.43 -1.02
C PHE A 44 -3.46 9.19 -0.39
N ASN A 45 -2.22 8.86 -0.76
CA ASN A 45 -1.01 9.55 -0.30
C ASN A 45 -0.99 11.04 -0.66
N ALA A 46 -1.43 11.39 -1.87
CA ALA A 46 -1.56 12.79 -2.30
C ALA A 46 -2.65 13.54 -1.51
N TYR A 47 -3.78 12.87 -1.25
CA TYR A 47 -4.85 13.41 -0.40
C TYR A 47 -4.35 13.66 1.03
N MET A 48 -3.60 12.71 1.63
CA MET A 48 -3.04 12.85 2.97
C MET A 48 -2.14 14.08 3.10
N LEU A 49 -1.31 14.37 2.09
CA LEU A 49 -0.53 15.60 2.07
C LEU A 49 -1.44 16.84 1.94
N ALA A 50 -2.43 16.79 1.05
CA ALA A 50 -3.35 17.92 0.86
C ALA A 50 -4.08 18.30 2.15
N VAL A 51 -4.58 17.33 2.91
CA VAL A 51 -5.30 17.59 4.17
C VAL A 51 -4.39 17.92 5.35
N SER A 52 -3.12 17.53 5.31
CA SER A 52 -2.15 17.92 6.34
C SER A 52 -1.58 19.33 6.11
N THR A 53 -1.70 19.87 4.90
CA THR A 53 -1.25 21.22 4.54
C THR A 53 -2.39 22.24 4.63
N GLY A 54 -2.12 23.43 5.17
CA GLY A 54 -3.15 24.46 5.37
C GLY A 54 -3.52 25.25 4.12
N ASN A 55 -2.69 25.23 3.07
CA ASN A 55 -2.91 25.95 1.82
C ASN A 55 -2.08 25.37 0.66
N GLN A 56 -2.33 25.87 -0.54
CA GLN A 56 -1.66 25.43 -1.77
C GLN A 56 -0.14 25.68 -1.77
N GLU A 57 0.32 26.77 -1.16
CA GLU A 57 1.76 27.09 -1.11
C GLU A 57 2.51 26.08 -0.24
N ALA A 58 1.98 25.79 0.96
CA ALA A 58 2.52 24.77 1.84
C ALA A 58 2.50 23.38 1.20
N PHE A 59 1.44 23.04 0.48
CA PHE A 59 1.38 21.80 -0.32
C PHE A 59 2.51 21.74 -1.33
N ALA A 60 2.70 22.81 -2.12
CA ALA A 60 3.73 22.87 -3.15
C ALA A 60 5.15 22.73 -2.55
N GLN A 61 5.41 23.36 -1.40
CA GLN A 61 6.70 23.27 -0.70
C GLN A 61 7.01 21.87 -0.15
N GLN A 62 5.98 21.12 0.28
CA GLN A 62 6.15 19.79 0.88
C GLN A 62 6.02 18.63 -0.11
N LYS A 63 5.47 18.88 -1.30
CA LYS A 63 5.17 17.87 -2.32
C LYS A 63 6.37 16.99 -2.66
N ASP A 64 7.52 17.57 -2.94
CA ASP A 64 8.69 16.80 -3.42
C ASP A 64 9.28 15.92 -2.30
N ALA A 65 9.30 16.42 -1.06
CA ALA A 65 9.71 15.63 0.10
C ALA A 65 8.74 14.47 0.36
N ALA A 66 7.43 14.70 0.23
CA ALA A 66 6.43 13.64 0.36
C ALA A 66 6.57 12.57 -0.73
N ILE A 67 6.81 12.97 -1.99
CA ILE A 67 7.06 12.03 -3.09
C ILE A 67 8.27 11.16 -2.78
N GLN A 68 9.37 11.74 -2.31
CA GLN A 68 10.56 10.98 -1.97
C GLN A 68 10.29 9.98 -0.83
N TYR A 69 9.62 10.44 0.24
CA TYR A 69 9.23 9.57 1.35
C TYR A 69 8.38 8.38 0.88
N TYR A 70 7.32 8.61 0.11
CA TYR A 70 6.46 7.52 -0.35
C TYR A 70 7.16 6.53 -1.28
N LYS A 71 8.12 6.98 -2.10
CA LYS A 71 8.96 6.11 -2.92
C LYS A 71 9.83 5.20 -2.05
N GLU A 72 10.52 5.75 -1.06
CA GLU A 72 11.38 5.00 -0.15
C GLU A 72 10.59 3.98 0.67
N GLN A 73 9.41 4.37 1.17
CA GLN A 73 8.52 3.44 1.89
C GLN A 73 8.05 2.31 0.99
N HIS A 74 7.64 2.61 -0.25
CA HIS A 74 7.22 1.59 -1.21
C HIS A 74 8.34 0.61 -1.54
N GLU A 75 9.55 1.12 -1.83
CA GLU A 75 10.71 0.30 -2.11
C GLU A 75 11.07 -0.62 -0.95
N LYS A 76 11.09 -0.09 0.28
CA LYS A 76 11.33 -0.89 1.49
C LYS A 76 10.31 -2.02 1.62
N MET A 77 9.02 -1.71 1.59
CA MET A 77 7.97 -2.71 1.72
C MET A 77 8.02 -3.75 0.60
N LEU A 78 8.31 -3.34 -0.63
CA LEU A 78 8.41 -4.25 -1.77
C LEU A 78 9.58 -5.23 -1.58
N ASN A 79 10.74 -4.72 -1.15
CA ASN A 79 11.90 -5.55 -0.84
C ASN A 79 11.61 -6.54 0.29
N ASP A 80 10.94 -6.10 1.36
CA ASP A 80 10.56 -6.99 2.47
C ASP A 80 9.64 -8.12 1.99
N ASN A 81 8.63 -7.81 1.16
CA ASN A 81 7.73 -8.82 0.59
C ASN A 81 8.47 -9.78 -0.35
N PHE A 82 9.33 -9.27 -1.23
CA PHE A 82 10.11 -10.12 -2.13
C PHE A 82 11.10 -11.00 -1.37
N GLY A 83 11.76 -10.48 -0.35
CA GLY A 83 12.62 -11.27 0.53
C GLY A 83 11.87 -12.42 1.21
N ASP A 84 10.63 -12.19 1.67
CA ASP A 84 9.81 -13.27 2.24
C ASP A 84 9.48 -14.35 1.20
N PHE A 85 9.15 -13.94 -0.03
CA PHE A 85 8.93 -14.88 -1.14
C PHE A 85 10.20 -15.62 -1.55
N GLU A 86 11.37 -14.98 -1.55
CA GLU A 86 12.66 -15.64 -1.84
C GLU A 86 12.97 -16.74 -0.82
N VAL A 87 12.75 -16.46 0.47
CA VAL A 87 12.99 -17.41 1.55
C VAL A 87 11.97 -18.56 1.55
N ASN A 88 10.71 -18.27 1.23
CA ASN A 88 9.61 -19.23 1.35
C ASN A 88 9.07 -19.72 -0.01
N PHE A 89 9.80 -19.49 -1.10
CA PHE A 89 9.32 -19.67 -2.47
C PHE A 89 8.65 -21.03 -2.71
N GLU A 90 9.34 -22.10 -2.33
CA GLU A 90 8.89 -23.48 -2.49
C GLU A 90 7.63 -23.80 -1.68
N LYS A 91 7.51 -23.22 -0.48
CA LYS A 91 6.38 -23.40 0.43
C LYS A 91 5.14 -22.67 -0.05
N TYR A 92 5.29 -21.48 -0.62
CA TYR A 92 4.16 -20.68 -1.10
C TYR A 92 3.62 -21.12 -2.46
N ARG A 93 4.45 -21.72 -3.32
CA ARG A 93 4.01 -22.19 -4.64
C ARG A 93 3.32 -23.57 -4.66
N THR A 94 3.39 -24.32 -3.56
CA THR A 94 2.88 -25.70 -3.47
C THR A 94 1.55 -25.83 -2.73
N LYS A 95 0.91 -24.70 -2.38
CA LYS A 95 -0.44 -24.66 -1.82
C LYS A 95 -1.47 -24.24 -2.85
#